data_AF-A0AAU3ES53-F1
#
_entry.id   AF-A0AAU3ES53-F1
#
_cell.length_a   1.000
_cell.length_b   1.000
_cell.length_c   1.000
_cell.angle_alpha   90.00
_cell.angle_beta   90.00
_cell.angle_gamma   90.00
#
_symmetry.space_group_name_H-M   'P 1'
#
loop_
_entity.id
_entity.type
_entity.pdbx_description
1 polymer ?
#
loop_
_entity_poly.entity_id
_entity_poly.type
_entity_poly.pdbx_seq_one_letter_code
_entity_poly.pdbx_strand_id
1 'polypeptide(L)'
;MPAGLGNTGAAGTSRSVPFALGRLVQFILSEGKLSDQEGVVVAASAAAVTTIDDVPGLMQRIRPEWQAKNLIERVRRILPVDPSSACQRLFNAAVRDLRDKILIVGVSIASEAAKTAKPKLPPIENAEDIENYSTAYLIRLAYRIGLLSRAEWRKMTRVYDIRKDLEHEDSEYEAGFEDVVYTFTTCIDAVLSKDPITLIEVSEVKQIIEASGPITPDSGLLTDFEHAPDQRQEEIVRILVSTALSSSEVDVVRENAYLMLQELSGRTRNGVRLAVAKNLLTKLGRDPLDELTVRVAHAAELLPYFGKGQRKDFFARQLDKLTGIGHRWTNHEEHGPALRLFEEFGGLDPVPDGIKPGIVKWMVLCYIGEPGGYGAGINRKVFYSNRGVPIINQLFLDSRGGIQKIVEDLQSDSVVRRACGNEHVNRRFQDLLDIVSS
;
A
#
# COMPACT_ATOMS: atom_id res chain seq x y z
N MET A 1 -67.02 -50.96 -6.22
CA MET A 1 -66.79 -49.65 -6.85
C MET A 1 -67.81 -48.65 -6.30
N PRO A 2 -67.50 -47.37 -6.06
CA PRO A 2 -66.20 -46.72 -5.89
C PRO A 2 -66.06 -45.88 -4.59
N ALA A 3 -64.79 -45.58 -4.31
CA ALA A 3 -64.15 -44.45 -3.62
C ALA A 3 -64.90 -43.63 -2.54
N GLY A 4 -64.36 -43.69 -1.30
CA GLY A 4 -64.49 -42.65 -0.28
C GLY A 4 -63.13 -42.04 0.03
N LEU A 5 -63.01 -40.71 -0.09
CA LEU A 5 -61.84 -39.92 0.27
C LEU A 5 -61.80 -39.70 1.79
N GLY A 6 -60.70 -40.10 2.40
CA GLY A 6 -60.43 -39.97 3.84
C GLY A 6 -59.76 -38.64 4.19
N ASN A 7 -60.26 -38.07 5.29
CA ASN A 7 -59.83 -36.87 5.98
C ASN A 7 -59.13 -37.27 7.28
N THR A 8 -57.89 -36.84 7.50
CA THR A 8 -57.22 -36.66 8.82
C THR A 8 -56.00 -35.76 8.52
N GLY A 9 -55.66 -34.69 9.24
CA GLY A 9 -55.78 -34.40 10.65
C GLY A 9 -54.36 -34.24 11.20
N ALA A 10 -53.90 -33.01 11.47
CA ALA A 10 -52.70 -32.78 12.27
C ALA A 10 -52.79 -31.45 13.00
N ALA A 11 -52.86 -31.57 14.33
CA ALA A 11 -52.88 -30.50 15.30
C ALA A 11 -51.46 -30.02 15.64
N GLY A 12 -51.37 -28.73 15.97
CA GLY A 12 -50.63 -28.19 17.11
C GLY A 12 -49.15 -28.52 17.28
N THR A 13 -48.30 -27.49 17.19
CA THR A 13 -47.60 -27.00 18.39
C THR A 13 -47.04 -25.62 18.12
N SER A 14 -47.54 -24.63 18.87
CA SER A 14 -46.98 -23.30 18.95
C SER A 14 -45.64 -23.37 19.67
N ARG A 15 -44.57 -22.94 19.00
CA ARG A 15 -43.36 -22.46 19.68
C ARG A 15 -43.14 -21.03 19.26
N SER A 16 -43.44 -20.15 20.20
CA SER A 16 -43.01 -18.75 20.25
C SER A 16 -41.48 -18.69 20.12
N VAL A 17 -41.02 -18.14 19.00
CA VAL A 17 -39.62 -17.74 18.84
C VAL A 17 -39.54 -16.27 19.26
N PRO A 18 -38.66 -15.91 20.21
CA PRO A 18 -38.59 -14.54 20.70
C PRO A 18 -37.96 -13.62 19.65
N PHE A 19 -38.59 -12.46 19.54
CA PHE A 19 -38.09 -11.21 18.97
C PHE A 19 -36.56 -11.06 19.06
N ALA A 20 -35.88 -11.11 17.92
CA ALA A 20 -34.52 -10.59 17.75
C ALA A 20 -34.35 -9.90 16.38
N LEU A 21 -35.42 -9.28 15.87
CA LEU A 21 -35.43 -8.49 14.63
C LEU A 21 -35.49 -6.97 14.90
N GLY A 22 -34.92 -6.54 16.04
CA GLY A 22 -34.95 -5.15 16.50
C GLY A 22 -33.58 -4.48 16.67
N ARG A 23 -32.48 -5.07 16.19
CA ARG A 23 -31.12 -4.49 16.38
C ARG A 23 -30.17 -4.50 15.18
N LEU A 24 -30.65 -4.78 13.96
CA LEU A 24 -29.79 -4.77 12.76
C LEU A 24 -30.20 -3.76 11.68
N VAL A 25 -31.31 -3.03 11.86
CA VAL A 25 -31.77 -1.99 10.92
C VAL A 25 -31.67 -0.57 11.51
N GLN A 26 -31.20 -0.44 12.75
CA GLN A 26 -30.97 0.84 13.42
C GLN A 26 -29.49 1.24 13.53
N PHE A 27 -28.59 0.53 12.82
CA PHE A 27 -27.15 0.80 12.82
C PHE A 27 -26.63 1.38 11.47
N ILE A 28 -27.51 1.55 10.47
CA ILE A 28 -27.14 2.04 9.13
C ILE A 28 -27.79 3.40 8.80
N LEU A 29 -28.55 4.00 9.72
CA LEU A 29 -29.22 5.30 9.49
C LEU A 29 -29.07 6.29 10.66
N SER A 30 -27.93 6.34 11.35
CA SER A 30 -27.69 7.33 12.43
C SER A 30 -26.37 8.10 12.40
N GLU A 31 -25.55 8.01 11.35
CA GLU A 31 -24.40 8.93 11.20
C GLU A 31 -24.79 10.22 10.47
N GLY A 32 -25.61 11.02 11.13
CA GLY A 32 -26.11 12.29 10.61
C GLY A 32 -26.48 13.24 11.74
N LYS A 33 -25.51 13.57 12.59
CA LYS A 33 -25.44 14.78 13.44
C LYS A 33 -24.16 14.70 14.27
N LEU A 34 -23.07 15.25 13.74
CA LEU A 34 -21.93 15.66 14.56
C LEU A 34 -22.10 17.14 14.82
N SER A 35 -22.39 17.41 16.09
CA SER A 35 -22.48 18.70 16.74
C SER A 35 -21.25 19.56 16.49
N ASP A 36 -21.50 20.82 16.20
CA ASP A 36 -20.62 21.92 16.54
C ASP A 36 -20.18 21.80 18.00
N GLN A 37 -18.87 21.71 18.25
CA GLN A 37 -18.16 22.47 19.27
C GLN A 37 -16.66 22.12 19.27
N GLU A 38 -15.87 23.14 18.91
CA GLU A 38 -14.62 23.61 19.51
C GLU A 38 -13.44 22.65 19.77
N GLY A 39 -12.28 23.05 19.22
CA GLY A 39 -11.02 22.92 19.94
C GLY A 39 -10.02 21.89 19.41
N VAL A 40 -9.55 22.01 18.17
CA VAL A 40 -8.23 21.46 17.79
C VAL A 40 -7.42 22.54 17.10
N VAL A 41 -6.67 23.30 17.91
CA VAL A 41 -5.55 24.11 17.45
C VAL A 41 -4.42 23.15 17.09
N VAL A 42 -4.33 22.76 15.82
CA VAL A 42 -3.12 22.13 15.29
C VAL A 42 -2.13 23.26 15.04
N ALA A 43 -1.15 23.40 15.93
CA ALA A 43 -0.02 24.30 15.75
C ALA A 43 0.76 23.87 14.49
N ALA A 44 0.53 24.60 13.39
CA ALA A 44 1.49 24.61 12.29
C ALA A 44 2.77 25.28 12.80
N SER A 45 3.94 24.82 12.35
CA SER A 45 5.21 25.54 12.53
C SER A 45 5.22 26.81 11.66
N ALA A 46 4.28 27.72 11.91
CA ALA A 46 4.34 29.07 11.41
C ALA A 46 5.46 29.74 12.21
N ALA A 47 6.50 30.22 11.54
CA ALA A 47 7.20 31.38 12.06
C ALA A 47 6.12 32.40 12.46
N ALA A 48 6.11 32.85 13.71
CA ALA A 48 5.05 33.70 14.22
C ALA A 48 5.09 35.04 13.48
N VAL A 49 4.34 35.12 12.37
CA VAL A 49 4.07 36.34 11.64
C VAL A 49 3.17 37.15 12.55
N THR A 50 3.75 38.13 13.24
CA THR A 50 3.06 38.94 14.26
C THR A 50 2.61 40.28 13.70
N THR A 51 3.13 40.67 12.54
CA THR A 51 2.81 41.93 11.85
C THR A 51 2.77 41.76 10.33
N ILE A 52 2.13 42.70 9.62
CA ILE A 52 2.12 42.74 8.13
C ILE A 52 3.55 42.83 7.56
N ASP A 53 4.47 43.41 8.33
CA ASP A 53 5.87 43.57 7.94
C ASP A 53 6.67 42.25 7.89
N ASP A 54 6.14 41.17 8.48
CA ASP A 54 6.72 39.82 8.44
C ASP A 54 6.29 39.03 7.17
N VAL A 55 5.22 39.46 6.49
CA VAL A 55 4.65 38.83 5.28
C VAL A 55 5.64 38.77 4.10
N PRO A 56 6.52 39.77 3.88
CA PRO A 56 7.62 39.67 2.91
C PRO A 56 8.56 38.48 3.12
N GLY A 57 8.74 38.00 4.35
CA GLY A 57 9.52 36.80 4.65
C GLY A 57 8.87 35.52 4.12
N LEU A 58 7.53 35.44 4.15
CA LEU A 58 6.79 34.30 3.58
C LEU A 58 7.02 34.18 2.07
N MET A 59 7.05 35.30 1.35
CA MET A 59 7.21 35.32 -0.10
C MET A 59 8.57 34.77 -0.57
N GLN A 60 9.59 34.72 0.30
CA GLN A 60 10.89 34.11 -0.03
C GLN A 60 10.79 32.60 -0.25
N ARG A 61 9.75 31.95 0.27
CA ARG A 61 9.49 30.51 0.11
C ARG A 61 8.85 30.17 -1.24
N ILE A 62 8.44 31.16 -2.03
CA ILE A 62 7.91 30.96 -3.38
C ILE A 62 9.03 30.48 -4.29
N ARG A 63 8.74 29.53 -5.19
CA ARG A 63 9.76 29.01 -6.13
C ARG A 63 10.35 30.08 -7.04
N PRO A 64 11.65 29.99 -7.41
CA PRO A 64 12.35 30.99 -8.22
C PRO A 64 11.63 31.39 -9.52
N GLU A 65 10.99 30.44 -10.20
CA GLU A 65 10.25 30.67 -11.44
C GLU A 65 9.10 31.68 -11.28
N TRP A 66 8.44 31.68 -10.12
CA TRP A 66 7.38 32.63 -9.80
C TRP A 66 7.92 33.94 -9.23
N GLN A 67 9.08 33.91 -8.56
CA GLN A 67 9.77 35.13 -8.14
C GLN A 67 10.17 35.98 -9.36
N ALA A 68 10.65 35.33 -10.43
CA ALA A 68 11.09 35.96 -11.68
C ALA A 68 9.96 36.68 -12.46
N LYS A 69 8.69 36.36 -12.21
CA LYS A 69 7.52 36.94 -12.93
C LYS A 69 7.06 38.31 -12.38
N ASN A 70 7.92 39.01 -11.62
CA ASN A 70 7.62 40.28 -10.93
C ASN A 70 6.33 40.20 -10.07
N LEU A 71 5.92 39.01 -9.62
CA LEU A 71 4.74 38.83 -8.77
C LEU A 71 5.01 39.40 -7.38
N ILE A 72 6.14 38.99 -6.79
CA ILE A 72 6.55 39.38 -5.44
C ILE A 72 6.69 40.90 -5.32
N GLU A 73 7.34 41.54 -6.28
CA GLU A 73 7.53 43.00 -6.24
C GLU A 73 6.19 43.75 -6.29
N ARG A 74 5.26 43.29 -7.14
CA ARG A 74 3.92 43.89 -7.26
C ARG A 74 3.10 43.69 -5.98
N VAL A 75 3.12 42.48 -5.42
CA VAL A 75 2.42 42.18 -4.16
C VAL A 75 3.01 43.01 -3.01
N ARG A 76 4.35 43.09 -2.91
CA ARG A 76 5.04 43.87 -1.87
C ARG A 76 4.73 45.37 -1.93
N ARG A 77 4.56 45.91 -3.14
CA ARG A 77 4.21 47.34 -3.34
C ARG A 77 2.76 47.66 -2.96
N ILE A 78 1.85 46.71 -3.22
CA ILE A 78 0.41 46.91 -3.03
C ILE A 78 -0.01 46.60 -1.59
N LEU A 79 0.61 45.60 -0.95
CA LEU A 79 0.27 45.15 0.40
C LEU A 79 0.09 46.27 1.45
N PRO A 80 0.97 47.29 1.57
CA PRO A 80 0.80 48.34 2.57
C PRO A 80 -0.32 49.35 2.24
N VAL A 81 -0.80 49.37 0.99
CA VAL A 81 -1.81 50.34 0.51
C VAL A 81 -3.18 49.70 0.35
N ASP A 82 -3.22 48.46 -0.13
CA ASP A 82 -4.44 47.69 -0.41
C ASP A 82 -4.16 46.19 -0.19
N PRO A 83 -4.30 45.71 1.05
CA PRO A 83 -4.06 44.31 1.39
C PRO A 83 -4.99 43.34 0.64
N SER A 84 -6.23 43.74 0.38
CA SER A 84 -7.23 42.95 -0.35
C SER A 84 -6.76 42.66 -1.78
N SER A 85 -6.30 43.69 -2.51
CA SER A 85 -5.73 43.54 -3.85
C SER A 85 -4.42 42.73 -3.85
N ALA A 86 -3.61 42.84 -2.80
CA ALA A 86 -2.42 42.01 -2.65
C ALA A 86 -2.77 40.51 -2.47
N CYS A 87 -3.74 40.19 -1.62
CA CYS A 87 -4.29 38.83 -1.45
C CYS A 87 -4.82 38.28 -2.77
N GLN A 88 -5.60 39.08 -3.49
CA GLN A 88 -6.19 38.70 -4.76
C GLN A 88 -5.13 38.35 -5.82
N ARG A 89 -4.07 39.15 -5.91
CA ARG A 89 -2.97 38.91 -6.85
C ARG A 89 -2.22 37.62 -6.55
N LEU A 90 -1.92 37.37 -5.27
CA LEU A 90 -1.22 36.16 -4.86
C LEU A 90 -2.08 34.91 -5.08
N PHE A 91 -3.36 34.97 -4.72
CA PHE A 91 -4.30 33.88 -4.97
C PHE A 91 -4.45 33.58 -6.46
N ASN A 92 -4.58 34.60 -7.32
CA ASN A 92 -4.64 34.41 -8.77
C ASN A 92 -3.37 33.76 -9.34
N ALA A 93 -2.20 34.10 -8.78
CA ALA A 93 -0.96 33.41 -9.14
C ALA A 93 -0.98 31.94 -8.71
N ALA A 94 -1.43 31.63 -7.49
CA ALA A 94 -1.55 30.26 -7.02
C ALA A 94 -2.56 29.44 -7.86
N VAL A 95 -3.71 30.01 -8.22
CA VAL A 95 -4.69 29.34 -9.10
C VAL A 95 -4.10 29.11 -10.49
N ARG A 96 -3.33 30.05 -11.03
CA ARG A 96 -2.63 29.86 -12.30
C ARG A 96 -1.57 28.76 -12.20
N ASP A 97 -0.76 28.75 -11.14
CA ASP A 97 0.23 27.69 -10.91
C ASP A 97 -0.42 26.31 -10.74
N LEU A 98 -1.55 26.22 -10.05
CA LEU A 98 -2.33 24.98 -9.96
C LEU A 98 -2.80 24.51 -11.34
N ARG A 99 -3.23 25.42 -12.21
CA ARG A 99 -3.63 25.08 -13.58
C ARG A 99 -2.45 24.54 -14.36
N ASP A 100 -1.32 25.25 -14.34
CA ASP A 100 -0.10 24.84 -15.04
C ASP A 100 0.36 23.47 -14.54
N LYS A 101 0.29 23.21 -13.23
CA LYS A 101 0.59 21.89 -12.63
C LYS A 101 -0.36 20.79 -13.07
N ILE A 102 -1.66 21.06 -13.18
CA ILE A 102 -2.63 20.09 -13.70
C ILE A 102 -2.34 19.77 -15.16
N LEU A 103 -1.96 20.77 -15.97
CA LEU A 103 -1.57 20.56 -17.36
C LEU A 103 -0.30 19.72 -17.49
N ILE A 104 0.69 19.93 -16.62
CA ILE A 104 1.92 19.12 -16.56
C ILE A 104 1.62 17.67 -16.16
N VAL A 105 0.71 17.44 -15.22
CA VAL A 105 0.20 16.11 -14.87
C VAL A 105 -0.47 15.44 -16.08
N GLY A 106 -1.15 16.21 -16.92
CA GLY A 106 -1.68 15.76 -18.19
C GLY A 106 -3.19 15.50 -18.19
N VAL A 107 -3.77 15.62 -19.39
CA VAL A 107 -5.22 15.60 -19.64
C VAL A 107 -5.86 14.27 -19.28
N SER A 108 -5.18 13.14 -19.49
CA SER A 108 -5.73 11.81 -19.24
C SER A 108 -6.11 11.60 -17.77
N ILE A 109 -5.20 11.94 -16.86
CA ILE A 109 -5.40 11.80 -15.42
C ILE A 109 -6.40 12.82 -14.91
N ALA A 110 -6.34 14.05 -15.41
CA ALA A 110 -7.34 15.06 -15.10
C ALA A 110 -8.75 14.59 -15.49
N SER A 111 -8.91 14.01 -16.69
CA SER A 111 -10.18 13.48 -17.20
C SER A 111 -10.74 12.37 -16.30
N GLU A 112 -9.90 11.43 -15.87
CA GLU A 112 -10.34 10.33 -15.01
C GLU A 112 -10.64 10.78 -13.58
N ALA A 113 -9.81 11.65 -13.01
CA ALA A 113 -10.08 12.28 -11.73
C ALA A 113 -11.40 13.06 -11.74
N ALA A 114 -11.71 13.75 -12.85
CA ALA A 114 -12.97 14.47 -13.02
C ALA A 114 -14.19 13.52 -13.10
N LYS A 115 -14.06 12.39 -13.82
CA LYS A 115 -15.11 11.36 -13.96
C LYS A 115 -15.45 10.69 -12.63
N THR A 116 -14.45 10.39 -11.81
CA THR A 116 -14.60 9.67 -10.54
C THR A 116 -14.95 10.59 -9.36
N ALA A 117 -14.83 11.91 -9.52
CA ALA A 117 -15.13 12.88 -8.48
C ALA A 117 -16.59 12.80 -8.02
N LYS A 118 -16.80 12.97 -6.71
CA LYS A 118 -18.14 13.11 -6.09
C LYS A 118 -18.25 14.42 -5.30
N PRO A 119 -19.15 15.36 -5.65
CA PRO A 119 -19.94 15.43 -6.90
C PRO A 119 -19.09 15.45 -8.19
N LYS A 120 -19.67 15.03 -9.32
CA LYS A 120 -18.99 14.95 -10.61
C LYS A 120 -18.46 16.31 -11.04
N LEU A 121 -17.23 16.36 -11.55
CA LEU A 121 -16.67 17.57 -12.17
C LEU A 121 -17.09 17.63 -13.65
N PRO A 122 -16.98 18.79 -14.31
CA PRO A 122 -17.12 18.85 -15.76
C PRO A 122 -16.25 17.79 -16.48
N PRO A 123 -16.61 17.32 -17.67
CA PRO A 123 -15.74 16.44 -18.44
C PRO A 123 -14.51 17.21 -18.94
N ILE A 124 -13.40 16.49 -19.11
CA ILE A 124 -12.15 17.01 -19.68
C ILE A 124 -11.77 16.07 -20.82
N GLU A 125 -11.66 16.60 -22.02
CA GLU A 125 -11.25 15.89 -23.24
C GLU A 125 -9.92 16.42 -23.77
N ASN A 126 -9.65 17.71 -23.58
CA ASN A 126 -8.44 18.38 -24.05
C ASN A 126 -7.88 19.37 -23.01
N ALA A 127 -6.75 20.00 -23.32
CA ALA A 127 -6.10 20.96 -22.43
C ALA A 127 -6.92 22.26 -22.27
N GLU A 128 -7.64 22.68 -23.31
CA GLU A 128 -8.46 23.90 -23.29
C GLU A 128 -9.61 23.78 -22.28
N ASP A 129 -10.17 22.59 -22.10
CA ASP A 129 -11.17 22.33 -21.08
C ASP A 129 -10.64 22.68 -19.68
N ILE A 130 -9.40 22.33 -19.36
CA ILE A 130 -8.76 22.65 -18.07
C ILE A 130 -8.54 24.15 -17.92
N GLU A 131 -8.20 24.85 -19.01
CA GLU A 131 -8.05 26.31 -18.98
C GLU A 131 -9.36 27.01 -18.61
N ASN A 132 -10.47 26.49 -19.14
CA ASN A 132 -11.82 27.01 -18.94
C ASN A 132 -12.47 26.59 -17.62
N TYR A 133 -11.79 25.81 -16.77
CA TYR A 133 -12.32 25.46 -15.44
C TYR A 133 -12.46 26.70 -14.55
N SER A 134 -13.60 26.77 -13.86
CA SER A 134 -13.79 27.73 -12.77
C SER A 134 -12.80 27.46 -11.64
N THR A 135 -12.40 28.50 -10.91
CA THR A 135 -11.43 28.40 -9.80
C THR A 135 -11.83 27.34 -8.78
N ALA A 136 -13.12 27.27 -8.42
CA ALA A 136 -13.64 26.26 -7.49
C ALA A 136 -13.46 24.83 -8.02
N TYR A 137 -13.73 24.59 -9.32
CA TYR A 137 -13.52 23.29 -9.94
C TYR A 137 -12.05 22.96 -10.10
N LEU A 138 -11.19 23.94 -10.38
CA LEU A 138 -9.74 23.74 -10.50
C LEU A 138 -9.12 23.32 -9.16
N ILE A 139 -9.43 24.02 -8.06
CA ILE A 139 -8.97 23.67 -6.70
C ILE A 139 -9.41 22.25 -6.34
N ARG A 140 -10.64 21.90 -6.70
CA ARG A 140 -11.20 20.59 -6.44
C ARG A 140 -10.58 19.50 -7.30
N LEU A 141 -10.29 19.79 -8.57
CA LEU A 141 -9.59 18.89 -9.47
C LEU A 141 -8.16 18.64 -8.97
N ALA A 142 -7.45 19.69 -8.53
CA ALA A 142 -6.11 19.57 -7.93
C ALA A 142 -6.11 18.62 -6.73
N TYR A 143 -7.11 18.69 -5.86
CA TYR A 143 -7.30 17.72 -4.77
C TYR A 143 -7.53 16.29 -5.28
N ARG A 144 -8.37 16.11 -6.31
CA ARG A 144 -8.69 14.78 -6.86
C ARG A 144 -7.52 14.12 -7.56
N ILE A 145 -6.68 14.92 -8.21
CA ILE A 145 -5.43 14.47 -8.84
C ILE A 145 -4.35 14.22 -7.79
N GLY A 146 -4.47 14.78 -6.57
CA GLY A 146 -3.50 14.60 -5.49
C GLY A 146 -2.44 15.70 -5.40
N LEU A 147 -2.56 16.78 -6.17
CA LEU A 147 -1.71 17.97 -6.05
C LEU A 147 -1.93 18.73 -4.73
N LEU A 148 -3.14 18.60 -4.16
CA LEU A 148 -3.49 19.12 -2.84
C LEU A 148 -3.88 17.96 -1.93
N SER A 149 -3.39 17.95 -0.69
CA SER A 149 -3.93 17.10 0.37
C SER A 149 -5.34 17.54 0.76
N ARG A 150 -6.05 16.71 1.53
CA ARG A 150 -7.39 17.05 2.04
C ARG A 150 -7.38 18.33 2.89
N ALA A 151 -6.32 18.53 3.69
CA ALA A 151 -6.18 19.71 4.52
C ALA A 151 -5.94 20.97 3.67
N GLU A 152 -5.02 20.88 2.70
CA GLU A 152 -4.70 21.99 1.79
C GLU A 152 -5.88 22.35 0.90
N TRP A 153 -6.62 21.36 0.40
CA TRP A 153 -7.85 21.58 -0.36
C TRP A 153 -8.87 22.41 0.42
N ARG A 154 -9.10 22.08 1.70
CA ARG A 154 -10.01 22.83 2.57
C ARG A 154 -9.52 24.27 2.79
N LYS A 155 -8.22 24.44 3.03
CA LYS A 155 -7.63 25.79 3.20
C LYS A 155 -7.72 26.62 1.92
N MET A 156 -7.37 26.05 0.76
CA MET A 156 -7.50 26.72 -0.54
C MET A 156 -8.94 27.08 -0.88
N THR A 157 -9.91 26.23 -0.51
CA THR A 157 -11.33 26.53 -0.65
C THR A 157 -11.72 27.72 0.25
N ARG A 158 -11.24 27.76 1.50
CA ARG A 158 -11.47 28.90 2.40
C ARG A 158 -10.86 30.19 1.85
N VAL A 159 -9.66 30.15 1.27
CA VAL A 159 -9.05 31.33 0.63
C VAL A 159 -9.90 31.80 -0.56
N TYR A 160 -10.45 30.88 -1.35
CA TYR A 160 -11.38 31.23 -2.43
C TYR A 160 -12.65 31.92 -1.91
N ASP A 161 -13.20 31.46 -0.79
CA ASP A 161 -14.36 32.10 -0.16
C ASP A 161 -14.01 33.51 0.37
N ILE A 162 -12.88 33.67 1.06
CA ILE A 162 -12.37 34.98 1.53
C ILE A 162 -12.21 35.95 0.35
N ARG A 163 -11.62 35.50 -0.77
CA ARG A 163 -11.53 36.31 -2.00
C ARG A 163 -12.93 36.76 -2.43
N LYS A 164 -13.89 35.84 -2.46
CA LYS A 164 -15.23 36.13 -2.96
C LYS A 164 -15.87 37.21 -2.08
N ASP A 165 -15.69 37.14 -0.78
CA ASP A 165 -16.16 38.14 0.18
C ASP A 165 -15.49 39.52 -0.08
N LEU A 166 -14.21 39.53 -0.45
CA LEU A 166 -13.46 40.75 -0.83
C LEU A 166 -13.82 41.33 -2.21
N GLU A 167 -14.48 40.58 -3.09
CA GLU A 167 -14.84 41.00 -4.46
C GLU A 167 -16.22 41.66 -4.58
N HIS A 168 -17.08 41.60 -3.55
CA HIS A 168 -18.40 42.23 -3.61
C HIS A 168 -18.27 43.74 -3.38
N GLU A 169 -18.76 44.54 -4.32
CA GLU A 169 -18.67 46.01 -4.37
C GLU A 169 -19.47 46.73 -3.25
N ASP A 170 -20.19 46.00 -2.41
CA ASP A 170 -20.94 46.54 -1.27
C ASP A 170 -20.07 46.59 0.00
N SER A 171 -19.07 47.48 -0.01
CA SER A 171 -18.53 48.31 1.10
C SER A 171 -18.31 47.79 2.54
N GLU A 172 -18.62 46.54 2.91
CA GLU A 172 -18.63 46.10 4.33
C GLU A 172 -17.44 45.22 4.74
N TYR A 173 -16.65 44.66 3.80
CA TYR A 173 -15.56 43.74 4.13
C TYR A 173 -14.20 44.19 3.57
N GLU A 174 -13.31 44.61 4.47
CA GLU A 174 -11.88 44.80 4.18
C GLU A 174 -11.07 43.62 4.73
N ALA A 175 -10.02 43.20 4.01
CA ALA A 175 -9.19 42.08 4.45
C ALA A 175 -8.51 42.41 5.79
N GLY A 176 -8.89 41.69 6.84
CA GLY A 176 -8.21 41.77 8.12
C GLY A 176 -6.78 41.24 8.01
N PHE A 177 -5.93 41.62 8.96
CA PHE A 177 -4.56 41.09 9.04
C PHE A 177 -4.52 39.55 9.00
N GLU A 178 -5.45 38.90 9.70
CA GLU A 178 -5.56 37.44 9.75
C GLU A 178 -5.87 36.82 8.38
N ASP A 179 -6.75 37.45 7.60
CA ASP A 179 -7.09 37.00 6.24
C ASP A 179 -5.88 37.09 5.31
N VAL A 180 -5.10 38.16 5.45
CA VAL A 180 -3.87 38.37 4.68
C VAL A 180 -2.85 37.28 4.99
N VAL A 181 -2.54 37.06 6.27
CA VAL A 181 -1.57 36.03 6.68
C VAL A 181 -2.05 34.65 6.28
N TYR A 182 -3.33 34.34 6.46
CA TYR A 182 -3.92 33.05 6.09
C TYR A 182 -3.85 32.81 4.58
N THR A 183 -4.23 33.81 3.78
CA THR A 183 -4.18 33.74 2.31
C THR A 183 -2.76 33.54 1.81
N PHE A 184 -1.81 34.31 2.33
CA PHE A 184 -0.42 34.23 1.91
C PHE A 184 0.20 32.88 2.27
N THR A 185 0.09 32.48 3.54
CA THR A 185 0.63 31.21 4.01
C THR A 185 0.02 30.04 3.24
N THR A 186 -1.29 30.05 3.04
CA THR A 186 -1.97 28.96 2.32
C THR A 186 -1.55 28.90 0.85
N CYS A 187 -1.57 30.02 0.12
CA CYS A 187 -1.21 30.04 -1.30
C CYS A 187 0.25 29.64 -1.53
N ILE A 188 1.15 30.07 -0.63
CA ILE A 188 2.57 29.75 -0.73
C ILE A 188 2.82 28.29 -0.39
N ASP A 189 2.31 27.82 0.74
CA ASP A 189 2.66 26.50 1.27
C ASP A 189 1.95 25.38 0.51
N ALA A 190 0.67 25.58 0.14
CA ALA A 190 -0.08 24.57 -0.59
C ALA A 190 0.29 24.52 -2.07
N VAL A 191 0.74 25.64 -2.66
CA VAL A 191 0.91 25.76 -4.11
C VAL A 191 2.28 26.32 -4.48
N LEU A 192 2.53 27.62 -4.27
CA LEU A 192 3.62 28.34 -4.97
C LEU A 192 5.03 27.90 -4.57
N SER A 193 5.19 27.28 -3.40
CA SER A 193 6.46 26.72 -2.90
C SER A 193 6.75 25.30 -3.41
N LYS A 194 5.75 24.58 -3.94
CA LYS A 194 5.89 23.18 -4.36
C LYS A 194 6.16 23.06 -5.84
N ASP A 195 7.06 22.18 -6.24
CA ASP A 195 7.30 21.89 -7.65
C ASP A 195 6.12 21.20 -8.34
N PRO A 196 6.04 21.27 -9.69
CA PRO A 196 5.07 20.48 -10.41
C PRO A 196 5.44 19.01 -10.24
N ILE A 197 4.45 18.16 -10.00
CA ILE A 197 4.69 16.71 -10.00
C ILE A 197 4.76 16.28 -11.46
N THR A 198 5.97 15.98 -11.95
CA THR A 198 6.15 15.22 -13.18
C THR A 198 5.67 13.81 -12.91
N LEU A 199 4.70 13.36 -13.69
CA LEU A 199 4.18 12.03 -13.52
C LEU A 199 5.02 11.05 -14.31
N ILE A 200 5.52 10.06 -13.59
CA ILE A 200 6.06 8.84 -14.17
C ILE A 200 5.08 8.28 -15.20
N GLU A 201 5.55 8.17 -16.44
CA GLU A 201 4.74 7.61 -17.50
C GLU A 201 4.72 6.09 -17.40
N VAL A 202 3.56 5.49 -17.68
CA VAL A 202 3.45 4.03 -17.78
C VAL A 202 4.33 3.49 -18.92
N SER A 203 4.50 4.26 -20.01
CA SER A 203 5.40 3.97 -21.12
C SER A 203 6.85 3.86 -20.69
N GLU A 204 7.30 4.77 -19.84
CA GLU A 204 8.66 4.80 -19.32
C GLU A 204 8.96 3.53 -18.50
N VAL A 205 8.06 3.15 -17.59
CA VAL A 205 8.20 1.90 -16.83
C VAL A 205 8.27 0.68 -17.76
N LYS A 206 7.46 0.65 -18.82
CA LYS A 206 7.50 -0.43 -19.82
C LYS A 206 8.84 -0.50 -20.54
N GLN A 207 9.36 0.65 -20.98
CA GLN A 207 10.67 0.70 -21.64
C GLN A 207 11.79 0.22 -20.73
N ILE A 208 11.72 0.55 -19.43
CA ILE A 208 12.70 0.10 -18.44
C ILE A 208 12.67 -1.44 -18.33
N ILE A 209 11.49 -2.05 -18.15
CA ILE A 209 11.41 -3.51 -17.99
C ILE A 209 11.71 -4.28 -19.28
N GLU A 210 11.51 -3.65 -20.45
CA GLU A 210 11.86 -4.18 -21.77
C GLU A 210 13.38 -4.13 -22.07
N ALA A 211 14.18 -3.53 -21.19
CA ALA A 211 15.63 -3.51 -21.34
C ALA A 211 16.23 -4.93 -21.34
N SER A 212 17.28 -5.14 -22.14
CA SER A 212 17.88 -6.46 -22.36
C SER A 212 18.72 -6.99 -21.19
N GLY A 213 18.83 -6.25 -20.09
CA GLY A 213 19.70 -6.56 -18.95
C GLY A 213 19.01 -6.32 -17.62
N PRO A 214 19.70 -6.63 -16.50
CA PRO A 214 19.18 -6.38 -15.17
C PRO A 214 18.94 -4.89 -14.99
N ILE A 215 17.77 -4.55 -14.44
CA ILE A 215 17.37 -3.17 -14.23
C ILE A 215 17.71 -2.73 -12.80
N THR A 216 17.95 -1.43 -12.65
CA THR A 216 17.97 -0.76 -11.35
C THR A 216 17.28 0.58 -11.55
N PRO A 217 16.10 0.81 -10.95
CA PRO A 217 15.41 2.08 -11.08
C PRO A 217 16.28 3.20 -10.50
N ASP A 218 16.35 4.33 -11.19
CA ASP A 218 17.06 5.48 -10.67
C ASP A 218 16.28 6.12 -9.50
N SER A 219 16.99 6.90 -8.68
CA SER A 219 16.39 7.56 -7.51
C SER A 219 15.30 8.57 -7.88
N GLY A 220 15.35 9.16 -9.08
CA GLY A 220 14.32 10.06 -9.57
C GLY A 220 13.02 9.31 -9.80
N LEU A 221 13.06 8.20 -10.55
CA LEU A 221 11.90 7.34 -10.80
C LEU A 221 11.22 6.86 -9.50
N LEU A 222 12.01 6.44 -8.52
CA LEU A 222 11.49 6.01 -7.21
C LEU A 222 10.81 7.16 -6.46
N THR A 223 11.40 8.36 -6.51
CA THR A 223 10.84 9.56 -5.88
C THR A 223 9.54 9.97 -6.57
N ASP A 224 9.52 9.97 -7.90
CA ASP A 224 8.35 10.32 -8.69
C ASP A 224 7.21 9.33 -8.47
N PHE A 225 7.51 8.03 -8.39
CA PHE A 225 6.52 7.00 -8.06
C PHE A 225 5.93 7.18 -6.66
N GLU A 226 6.75 7.48 -5.66
CA GLU A 226 6.29 7.69 -4.27
C GLU A 226 5.29 8.85 -4.15
N HIS A 227 5.55 9.94 -4.90
CA HIS A 227 4.69 11.11 -4.94
C HIS A 227 3.53 10.99 -5.94
N ALA A 228 3.56 9.99 -6.82
CA ALA A 228 2.51 9.79 -7.82
C ALA A 228 1.11 9.62 -7.17
N PRO A 229 0.04 10.04 -7.86
CA PRO A 229 -1.33 9.78 -7.44
C PRO A 229 -1.60 8.27 -7.33
N ASP A 230 -2.51 7.88 -6.42
CA ASP A 230 -2.86 6.47 -6.17
C ASP A 230 -3.21 5.73 -7.47
N GLN A 231 -3.95 6.39 -8.35
CA GLN A 231 -4.36 5.83 -9.63
C GLN A 231 -3.16 5.49 -10.52
N ARG A 232 -2.14 6.35 -10.55
CA ARG A 232 -0.93 6.13 -11.35
C ARG A 232 -0.07 5.01 -10.76
N GLN A 233 0.08 4.98 -9.44
CA GLN A 233 0.73 3.85 -8.78
C GLN A 233 -0.01 2.54 -9.09
N GLU A 234 -1.35 2.55 -9.04
CA GLU A 234 -2.17 1.38 -9.35
C GLU A 234 -1.98 0.88 -10.78
N GLU A 235 -1.98 1.77 -11.77
CA GLU A 235 -1.74 1.43 -13.17
C GLU A 235 -0.38 0.77 -13.37
N ILE A 236 0.67 1.37 -12.80
CA ILE A 236 2.06 0.88 -12.90
C ILE A 236 2.17 -0.50 -12.26
N VAL A 237 1.73 -0.66 -11.02
CA VAL A 237 1.85 -1.93 -10.30
C VAL A 237 1.00 -3.01 -10.98
N ARG A 238 -0.20 -2.69 -11.49
CA ARG A 238 -1.01 -3.67 -12.24
C ARG A 238 -0.33 -4.16 -13.51
N ILE A 239 0.36 -3.28 -14.23
CA ILE A 239 1.09 -3.64 -15.44
C ILE A 239 2.25 -4.54 -15.07
N LEU A 240 3.07 -4.15 -14.09
CA LEU A 240 4.20 -4.96 -13.62
C LEU A 240 3.77 -6.35 -13.13
N VAL A 241 2.71 -6.44 -12.32
CA VAL A 241 2.14 -7.72 -11.89
C VAL A 241 1.67 -8.54 -13.09
N SER A 242 0.96 -7.93 -14.04
CA SER A 242 0.45 -8.64 -15.21
C SER A 242 1.59 -9.14 -16.12
N THR A 243 2.64 -8.33 -16.29
CA THR A 243 3.83 -8.70 -17.07
C THR A 243 4.61 -9.83 -16.40
N ALA A 244 4.87 -9.74 -15.08
CA ALA A 244 5.59 -10.79 -14.35
C ALA A 244 4.87 -12.16 -14.39
N LEU A 245 3.53 -12.14 -14.37
CA LEU A 245 2.69 -13.34 -14.44
C LEU A 245 2.45 -13.85 -15.88
N SER A 246 2.74 -13.05 -16.90
CA SER A 246 2.41 -13.41 -18.28
C SER A 246 3.37 -14.46 -18.83
N SER A 247 2.84 -15.55 -19.37
CA SER A 247 3.63 -16.56 -20.08
C SER A 247 3.96 -16.18 -21.53
N SER A 248 3.37 -15.10 -22.06
CA SER A 248 3.65 -14.60 -23.41
C SER A 248 4.84 -13.66 -23.47
N GLU A 249 5.26 -13.14 -22.33
CA GLU A 249 6.38 -12.19 -22.22
C GLU A 249 7.71 -12.93 -22.16
N VAL A 250 8.77 -12.29 -22.66
CA VAL A 250 10.13 -12.85 -22.63
C VAL A 250 10.61 -12.94 -21.17
N ASP A 251 11.32 -14.01 -20.82
CA ASP A 251 11.76 -14.26 -19.44
C ASP A 251 12.52 -13.08 -18.80
N VAL A 252 13.37 -12.40 -19.59
CA VAL A 252 14.09 -11.19 -19.14
C VAL A 252 13.13 -10.08 -18.73
N VAL A 253 12.06 -9.85 -19.52
CA VAL A 253 11.06 -8.81 -19.25
C VAL A 253 10.24 -9.16 -18.01
N ARG A 254 9.91 -10.44 -17.82
CA ARG A 254 9.19 -10.93 -16.64
C ARG A 254 10.03 -10.76 -15.37
N GLU A 255 11.30 -11.11 -15.42
CA GLU A 255 12.24 -10.95 -14.31
C GLU A 255 12.45 -9.47 -13.98
N ASN A 256 12.62 -8.63 -15.00
CA ASN A 256 12.72 -7.18 -14.81
C ASN A 256 11.44 -6.60 -14.18
N ALA A 257 10.26 -7.04 -14.60
CA ALA A 257 9.01 -6.63 -13.97
C ALA A 257 8.93 -7.08 -12.50
N TYR A 258 9.40 -8.28 -12.19
CA TYR A 258 9.49 -8.79 -10.83
C TYR A 258 10.44 -7.96 -9.94
N LEU A 259 11.63 -7.63 -10.45
CA LEU A 259 12.60 -6.80 -9.73
C LEU A 259 12.07 -5.38 -9.50
N MET A 260 11.42 -4.78 -10.50
CA MET A 260 10.78 -3.47 -10.35
C MET A 260 9.68 -3.50 -9.27
N LEU A 261 8.90 -4.58 -9.17
CA LEU A 261 7.90 -4.72 -8.10
C LEU A 261 8.55 -4.71 -6.71
N GLN A 262 9.69 -5.38 -6.53
CA GLN A 262 10.41 -5.37 -5.25
C GLN A 262 10.84 -3.96 -4.87
N GLU A 263 11.40 -3.19 -5.81
CA GLU A 263 11.86 -1.81 -5.57
C GLU A 263 10.71 -0.82 -5.25
N LEU A 264 9.56 -1.01 -5.89
CA LEU A 264 8.38 -0.17 -5.71
C LEU A 264 7.49 -0.58 -4.52
N SER A 265 7.63 -1.81 -4.03
CA SER A 265 6.76 -2.39 -3.01
C SER A 265 6.63 -1.49 -1.78
N GLY A 266 7.76 -1.11 -1.16
CA GLY A 266 7.83 -0.25 0.02
C GLY A 266 7.31 1.19 -0.19
N ARG A 267 7.17 1.63 -1.44
CA ARG A 267 6.66 2.97 -1.82
C ARG A 267 5.20 2.95 -2.28
N THR A 268 4.65 1.76 -2.51
CA THR A 268 3.26 1.60 -2.96
C THR A 268 2.32 1.81 -1.78
N ARG A 269 1.35 2.72 -1.91
CA ARG A 269 0.39 3.03 -0.83
C ARG A 269 -0.54 1.86 -0.54
N ASN A 270 -0.93 1.69 0.72
CA ASN A 270 -1.82 0.59 1.16
C ASN A 270 -3.16 0.53 0.39
N GLY A 271 -3.74 1.69 0.06
CA GLY A 271 -4.98 1.74 -0.74
C GLY A 271 -4.79 1.16 -2.14
N VAL A 272 -3.63 1.45 -2.75
CA VAL A 272 -3.22 0.92 -4.05
C VAL A 272 -2.99 -0.58 -3.96
N ARG A 273 -2.23 -1.06 -2.97
CA ARG A 273 -1.99 -2.51 -2.77
C ARG A 273 -3.30 -3.29 -2.66
N LEU A 274 -4.25 -2.79 -1.88
CA LEU A 274 -5.58 -3.41 -1.76
C LEU A 274 -6.32 -3.44 -3.11
N ALA A 275 -6.28 -2.36 -3.87
CA ALA A 275 -6.94 -2.26 -5.18
C ALA A 275 -6.31 -3.22 -6.21
N VAL A 276 -4.99 -3.30 -6.26
CA VAL A 276 -4.25 -4.24 -7.12
C VAL A 276 -4.52 -5.68 -6.71
N ALA A 277 -4.44 -6.01 -5.42
CA ALA A 277 -4.71 -7.36 -4.91
C ALA A 277 -6.14 -7.80 -5.27
N LYS A 278 -7.13 -6.91 -5.12
CA LYS A 278 -8.51 -7.17 -5.53
C LYS A 278 -8.62 -7.44 -7.03
N ASN A 279 -7.91 -6.68 -7.86
CA ASN A 279 -7.88 -6.92 -9.31
C ASN A 279 -7.29 -8.30 -9.65
N LEU A 280 -6.16 -8.65 -9.04
CA LEU A 280 -5.50 -9.94 -9.23
C LEU A 280 -6.39 -11.11 -8.78
N LEU A 281 -7.01 -11.02 -7.60
CA LEU A 281 -7.96 -12.03 -7.12
C LEU A 281 -9.19 -12.16 -8.03
N THR A 282 -9.66 -11.06 -8.62
CA THR A 282 -10.77 -11.08 -9.59
C THR A 282 -10.38 -11.84 -10.85
N LYS A 283 -9.14 -11.70 -11.33
CA LYS A 283 -8.62 -12.45 -12.48
C LYS A 283 -8.42 -13.95 -12.17
N LEU A 284 -7.90 -14.27 -10.99
CA LEU A 284 -7.70 -15.65 -10.52
C LEU A 284 -9.01 -16.39 -10.26
N GLY A 285 -10.06 -15.66 -9.85
CA GLY A 285 -11.36 -16.26 -9.56
C GLY A 285 -11.30 -17.29 -8.43
N ARG A 286 -11.64 -18.54 -8.75
CA ARG A 286 -11.63 -19.67 -7.79
C ARG A 286 -10.40 -20.56 -7.92
N ASP A 287 -9.48 -20.22 -8.81
CA ASP A 287 -8.32 -21.05 -9.04
C ASP A 287 -7.40 -21.07 -7.81
N PRO A 288 -6.76 -22.21 -7.53
CA PRO A 288 -5.79 -22.30 -6.46
C PRO A 288 -4.58 -21.43 -6.77
N LEU A 289 -4.01 -20.79 -5.74
CA LEU A 289 -2.75 -20.06 -5.88
C LEU A 289 -1.63 -21.01 -6.32
N ASP A 290 -0.89 -20.62 -7.35
CA ASP A 290 0.35 -21.27 -7.75
C ASP A 290 1.59 -20.53 -7.20
N GLU A 291 2.77 -21.12 -7.38
CA GLU A 291 4.02 -20.59 -6.82
C GLU A 291 4.41 -19.25 -7.44
N LEU A 292 4.22 -19.11 -8.75
CA LEU A 292 4.51 -17.87 -9.47
C LEU A 292 3.62 -16.72 -8.97
N THR A 293 2.32 -16.98 -8.78
CA THR A 293 1.38 -15.99 -8.25
C THR A 293 1.74 -15.58 -6.83
N VAL A 294 2.08 -16.53 -5.96
CA VAL A 294 2.48 -16.21 -4.59
C VAL A 294 3.79 -15.43 -4.55
N ARG A 295 4.79 -15.81 -5.37
CA ARG A 295 6.06 -15.09 -5.50
C ARG A 295 5.85 -13.64 -5.95
N VAL A 296 5.10 -13.41 -7.02
CA VAL A 296 4.82 -12.06 -7.53
C VAL A 296 3.98 -11.26 -6.52
N ALA A 297 2.98 -11.89 -5.90
CA ALA A 297 2.16 -11.24 -4.87
C ALA A 297 2.97 -10.89 -3.62
N HIS A 298 3.96 -11.69 -3.24
CA HIS A 298 4.86 -11.38 -2.14
C HIS A 298 5.77 -10.19 -2.48
N ALA A 299 6.43 -10.23 -3.64
CA ALA A 299 7.31 -9.14 -4.09
C ALA A 299 6.59 -7.78 -4.19
N ALA A 300 5.30 -7.78 -4.50
CA ALA A 300 4.48 -6.57 -4.56
C ALA A 300 3.76 -6.23 -3.22
N GLU A 301 4.06 -6.92 -2.12
CA GLU A 301 3.38 -6.81 -0.82
C GLU A 301 1.84 -6.97 -0.88
N LEU A 302 1.35 -7.78 -1.83
CA LEU A 302 -0.07 -8.05 -2.06
C LEU A 302 -0.57 -9.29 -1.31
N LEU A 303 0.32 -10.23 -0.98
CA LEU A 303 -0.02 -11.51 -0.36
C LEU A 303 -0.87 -11.40 0.93
N PRO A 304 -0.66 -10.40 1.83
CA PRO A 304 -1.51 -10.24 3.02
C PRO A 304 -2.99 -10.01 2.71
N TYR A 305 -3.30 -9.40 1.56
CA TYR A 305 -4.66 -9.10 1.13
C TYR A 305 -5.39 -10.30 0.50
N PHE A 306 -4.69 -11.43 0.32
CA PHE A 306 -5.31 -12.65 -0.20
C PHE A 306 -6.13 -13.35 0.89
N GLY A 307 -7.19 -14.03 0.44
CA GLY A 307 -8.10 -14.77 1.32
C GLY A 307 -7.35 -15.79 2.18
N LYS A 308 -7.68 -15.86 3.48
CA LYS A 308 -7.05 -16.80 4.43
C LYS A 308 -7.17 -18.26 3.98
N GLY A 309 -8.29 -18.64 3.37
CA GLY A 309 -8.52 -19.99 2.83
C GLY A 309 -7.54 -20.34 1.71
N GLN A 310 -7.43 -19.50 0.68
CA GLN A 310 -6.51 -19.72 -0.45
C GLN A 310 -5.06 -19.82 0.00
N ARG A 311 -4.62 -18.96 0.93
CA ARG A 311 -3.27 -19.04 1.51
C ARG A 311 -3.06 -20.34 2.29
N LYS A 312 -4.05 -20.75 3.09
CA LYS A 312 -4.00 -22.03 3.82
C LYS A 312 -3.86 -23.21 2.86
N ASP A 313 -4.64 -23.25 1.80
CA ASP A 313 -4.61 -24.32 0.82
C ASP A 313 -3.28 -24.36 0.06
N PHE A 314 -2.72 -23.19 -0.28
CA PHE A 314 -1.39 -23.10 -0.88
C PHE A 314 -0.30 -23.67 0.03
N PHE A 315 -0.19 -23.18 1.27
CA PHE A 315 0.84 -23.65 2.19
C PHE A 315 0.63 -25.09 2.65
N ALA A 316 -0.60 -25.58 2.69
CA ALA A 316 -0.88 -27.00 2.91
C ALA A 316 -0.26 -27.86 1.80
N ARG A 317 -0.42 -27.47 0.52
CA ARG A 317 0.27 -28.16 -0.59
C ARG A 317 1.79 -28.08 -0.49
N GLN A 318 2.35 -26.97 0.00
CA GLN A 318 3.79 -26.86 0.22
C GLN A 318 4.27 -27.79 1.34
N LEU A 319 3.50 -27.92 2.42
CA LEU A 319 3.77 -28.91 3.47
C LEU A 319 3.68 -30.35 2.93
N ASP A 320 2.70 -30.66 2.09
CA ASP A 320 2.57 -31.98 1.46
C ASP A 320 3.78 -32.29 0.57
N LYS A 321 4.26 -31.30 -0.22
CA LYS A 321 5.49 -31.42 -1.01
C LYS A 321 6.71 -31.71 -0.13
N LEU A 322 6.93 -30.93 0.94
CA LEU A 322 8.01 -31.18 1.89
C LEU A 322 7.92 -32.58 2.49
N THR A 323 6.72 -33.00 2.90
CA THR A 323 6.49 -34.33 3.46
C THR A 323 6.81 -35.43 2.46
N GLY A 324 6.46 -35.24 1.18
CA GLY A 324 6.79 -36.15 0.08
C GLY A 324 8.29 -36.26 -0.18
N ILE A 325 9.03 -35.15 -0.11
CA ILE A 325 10.50 -35.14 -0.17
C ILE A 325 11.09 -35.86 1.04
N GLY A 326 10.50 -35.68 2.22
CA GLY A 326 11.04 -36.20 3.48
C GLY A 326 12.25 -35.41 3.98
N HIS A 327 12.62 -35.63 5.25
CA HIS A 327 13.62 -34.82 5.98
C HIS A 327 14.96 -35.56 6.16
N ARG A 328 15.10 -36.77 5.61
CA ARG A 328 16.29 -37.61 5.77
C ARG A 328 17.45 -37.08 4.95
N TRP A 329 18.68 -37.27 5.41
CA TRP A 329 19.88 -36.79 4.70
C TRP A 329 20.03 -37.41 3.29
N THR A 330 19.47 -38.58 3.04
CA THR A 330 19.50 -39.22 1.72
C THR A 330 18.85 -38.35 0.65
N ASN A 331 17.92 -37.46 1.04
CA ASN A 331 17.16 -36.60 0.14
C ASN A 331 17.73 -35.16 0.11
N HIS A 332 18.97 -34.97 0.60
CA HIS A 332 19.60 -33.66 0.74
C HIS A 332 19.66 -32.83 -0.54
N GLU A 333 19.67 -33.47 -1.72
CA GLU A 333 19.67 -32.77 -3.01
C GLU A 333 18.40 -31.95 -3.24
N GLU A 334 17.25 -32.45 -2.76
CA GLU A 334 15.92 -31.85 -2.93
C GLU A 334 15.58 -30.81 -1.86
N HIS A 335 16.22 -30.87 -0.69
CA HIS A 335 15.91 -29.95 0.41
C HIS A 335 16.19 -28.49 0.05
N GLY A 336 17.32 -28.21 -0.60
CA GLY A 336 17.74 -26.84 -0.93
C GLY A 336 16.75 -26.12 -1.85
N PRO A 337 16.41 -26.68 -3.03
CA PRO A 337 15.40 -26.11 -3.92
C PRO A 337 14.05 -25.89 -3.23
N ALA A 338 13.54 -26.87 -2.47
CA ALA A 338 12.25 -26.76 -1.81
C ALA A 338 12.21 -25.67 -0.73
N LEU A 339 13.31 -25.48 0.00
CA LEU A 339 13.40 -24.48 1.07
C LEU A 339 13.58 -23.05 0.55
N ARG A 340 14.34 -22.83 -0.53
CA ARG A 340 14.52 -21.50 -1.14
C ARG A 340 13.21 -20.88 -1.61
N LEU A 341 12.24 -21.70 -2.01
CA LEU A 341 10.90 -21.22 -2.36
C LEU A 341 10.22 -20.47 -1.21
N PHE A 342 10.50 -20.83 0.06
CA PHE A 342 9.93 -20.11 1.19
C PHE A 342 10.46 -18.67 1.28
N GLU A 343 11.72 -18.42 0.93
CA GLU A 343 12.26 -17.04 0.85
C GLU A 343 11.46 -16.23 -0.19
N GLU A 344 11.18 -16.83 -1.35
CA GLU A 344 10.36 -16.23 -2.41
C GLU A 344 8.88 -16.05 -2.03
N PHE A 345 8.39 -16.80 -1.03
CA PHE A 345 7.02 -16.70 -0.50
C PHE A 345 6.91 -15.77 0.72
N GLY A 346 8.00 -15.11 1.13
CA GLY A 346 8.05 -14.20 2.27
C GLY A 346 8.39 -14.84 3.60
N GLY A 347 9.11 -15.96 3.57
CA GLY A 347 9.55 -16.70 4.75
C GLY A 347 8.42 -17.46 5.43
N LEU A 348 8.50 -17.55 6.76
CA LEU A 348 7.50 -18.27 7.57
C LEU A 348 6.35 -17.37 8.05
N ASP A 349 6.46 -16.05 7.88
CA ASP A 349 5.46 -15.11 8.35
C ASP A 349 4.09 -15.27 7.65
N PRO A 350 4.03 -15.45 6.31
CA PRO A 350 2.77 -15.59 5.60
C PRO A 350 2.07 -16.94 5.79
N VAL A 351 2.78 -17.92 6.38
CA VAL A 351 2.28 -19.27 6.62
C VAL A 351 1.18 -19.24 7.70
N PRO A 352 -0.04 -19.74 7.44
CA PRO A 352 -1.11 -19.75 8.43
C PRO A 352 -0.79 -20.64 9.64
N ASP A 353 -1.23 -20.22 10.83
CA ASP A 353 -0.93 -20.89 12.11
C ASP A 353 -1.35 -22.36 12.17
N GLY A 354 -2.39 -22.76 11.42
CA GLY A 354 -2.82 -24.16 11.35
C GLY A 354 -1.89 -25.08 10.53
N ILE A 355 -1.00 -24.51 9.71
CA ILE A 355 -0.07 -25.24 8.82
C ILE A 355 1.38 -25.05 9.28
N LYS A 356 1.71 -23.87 9.82
CA LYS A 356 3.05 -23.47 10.24
C LYS A 356 3.74 -24.50 11.14
N PRO A 357 3.11 -25.10 12.17
CA PRO A 357 3.75 -26.13 12.99
C PRO A 357 4.22 -27.35 12.21
N GLY A 358 3.48 -27.77 11.17
CA GLY A 358 3.89 -28.89 10.33
C GLY A 358 5.14 -28.59 9.52
N ILE A 359 5.22 -27.39 8.93
CA ILE A 359 6.38 -26.92 8.16
C ILE A 359 7.60 -26.76 9.08
N VAL A 360 7.43 -26.08 10.21
CA VAL A 360 8.50 -25.89 11.21
C VAL A 360 8.99 -27.24 11.72
N LYS A 361 8.10 -28.20 12.02
CA LYS A 361 8.49 -29.56 12.42
C LYS A 361 9.34 -30.25 11.36
N TRP A 362 8.96 -30.15 10.09
CA TRP A 362 9.75 -30.72 9.00
C TRP A 362 11.14 -30.10 8.93
N MET A 363 11.23 -28.77 9.04
CA MET A 363 12.49 -28.02 9.04
C MET A 363 13.37 -28.39 10.25
N VAL A 364 12.81 -28.50 11.45
CA VAL A 364 13.51 -28.96 12.66
C VAL A 364 14.12 -30.33 12.44
N LEU A 365 13.34 -31.31 11.96
CA LEU A 365 13.82 -32.67 11.72
C LEU A 365 14.91 -32.71 10.64
N CYS A 366 14.76 -31.92 9.58
CA CYS A 366 15.77 -31.76 8.53
C CYS A 366 17.07 -31.14 9.06
N TYR A 367 16.96 -30.18 9.97
CA TYR A 367 18.10 -29.46 10.54
C TYR A 367 18.91 -30.31 11.53
N ILE A 368 18.23 -30.98 12.46
CA ILE A 368 18.89 -31.81 13.48
C ILE A 368 19.52 -33.05 12.86
N GLY A 369 18.94 -33.55 11.74
CA GLY A 369 19.44 -34.69 11.02
C GLY A 369 19.20 -36.01 11.76
N GLU A 370 20.07 -36.98 11.52
CA GLU A 370 19.97 -38.32 12.07
C GLU A 370 21.31 -38.83 12.63
N PRO A 371 21.29 -39.80 13.57
CA PRO A 371 22.51 -40.35 14.16
C PRO A 371 23.45 -40.89 13.08
N GLY A 372 24.73 -40.52 13.17
CA GLY A 372 25.74 -41.06 12.28
C GLY A 372 26.35 -42.38 12.78
N GLY A 373 27.58 -42.68 12.36
CA GLY A 373 28.31 -43.85 12.84
C GLY A 373 27.99 -45.16 12.12
N TYR A 374 27.38 -45.08 10.93
CA TYR A 374 27.07 -46.26 10.12
C TYR A 374 27.49 -46.08 8.64
N GLY A 375 27.64 -47.19 7.92
CA GLY A 375 27.97 -47.22 6.50
C GLY A 375 29.31 -46.52 6.17
N ALA A 376 29.32 -45.74 5.08
CA ALA A 376 30.49 -44.98 4.63
C ALA A 376 30.85 -43.78 5.53
N GLY A 377 30.05 -43.48 6.56
CA GLY A 377 30.25 -42.36 7.48
C GLY A 377 30.44 -42.77 8.93
N ILE A 378 31.15 -43.87 9.20
CA ILE A 378 31.47 -44.36 10.56
C ILE A 378 32.06 -43.26 11.47
N ASN A 379 32.84 -42.33 10.91
CA ASN A 379 33.45 -41.24 11.68
C ASN A 379 32.53 -40.01 11.83
N ARG A 380 31.39 -39.97 11.11
CA ARG A 380 30.47 -38.84 11.14
C ARG A 380 29.49 -39.05 12.29
N LYS A 381 29.41 -38.07 13.19
CA LYS A 381 28.54 -38.12 14.38
C LYS A 381 27.06 -37.94 14.05
N VAL A 382 26.75 -37.12 13.04
CA VAL A 382 25.39 -36.79 12.60
C VAL A 382 25.36 -36.64 11.08
N PHE A 383 24.41 -37.29 10.42
CA PHE A 383 24.08 -37.00 9.02
C PHE A 383 22.99 -35.94 8.95
N TYR A 384 23.22 -34.88 8.20
CA TYR A 384 22.26 -33.80 8.01
C TYR A 384 22.40 -33.22 6.59
N SER A 385 21.39 -32.47 6.15
CA SER A 385 21.42 -31.84 4.83
C SER A 385 22.26 -30.58 4.84
N ASN A 386 23.46 -30.66 4.24
CA ASN A 386 24.33 -29.49 4.07
C ASN A 386 23.71 -28.42 3.15
N ARG A 387 22.71 -28.77 2.34
CA ARG A 387 21.97 -27.83 1.48
C ARG A 387 20.79 -27.18 2.21
N GLY A 388 20.08 -27.93 3.05
CA GLY A 388 18.90 -27.43 3.75
C GLY A 388 19.21 -26.67 5.04
N VAL A 389 20.20 -27.12 5.82
CA VAL A 389 20.54 -26.54 7.13
C VAL A 389 20.83 -25.04 7.08
N PRO A 390 21.64 -24.51 6.14
CA PRO A 390 21.90 -23.07 6.08
C PRO A 390 20.65 -22.23 5.83
N ILE A 391 19.75 -22.71 4.97
CA ILE A 391 18.50 -22.02 4.62
C ILE A 391 17.53 -22.05 5.81
N ILE A 392 17.39 -23.21 6.47
CA ILE A 392 16.55 -23.34 7.67
C ILE A 392 17.05 -22.40 8.77
N ASN A 393 18.36 -22.31 8.97
CA ASN A 393 18.94 -21.39 9.93
C ASN A 393 18.52 -19.95 9.63
N GLN A 394 18.68 -19.50 8.38
CA GLN A 394 18.28 -18.16 7.97
C GLN A 394 16.78 -17.91 8.16
N LEU A 395 15.92 -18.81 7.68
CA LEU A 395 14.47 -18.71 7.86
C LEU A 395 14.05 -18.65 9.34
N PHE A 396 14.78 -19.35 10.22
CA PHE A 396 14.48 -19.33 11.66
C PHE A 396 14.97 -18.03 12.32
N LEU A 397 16.11 -17.49 11.88
CA LEU A 397 16.61 -16.18 12.31
C LEU A 397 15.67 -15.05 11.89
N ASP A 398 15.08 -15.12 10.70
CA ASP A 398 14.19 -14.07 10.19
C ASP A 398 12.79 -14.13 10.82
N SER A 399 12.33 -15.32 11.24
CA SER A 399 10.99 -15.53 11.79
C SER A 399 10.94 -15.89 13.29
N ARG A 400 11.99 -15.57 14.08
CA ARG A 400 12.13 -15.98 15.50
C ARG A 400 10.86 -15.78 16.33
N GLY A 401 10.33 -14.56 16.33
CA GLY A 401 9.15 -14.21 17.14
C GLY A 401 7.88 -14.98 16.75
N GLY A 402 7.79 -15.46 15.51
CA GLY A 402 6.64 -16.22 15.01
C GLY A 402 6.73 -17.73 15.20
N ILE A 403 7.92 -18.27 15.53
CA ILE A 403 8.16 -19.72 15.60
C ILE A 403 8.73 -20.20 16.92
N GLN A 404 9.25 -19.33 17.79
CA GLN A 404 9.89 -19.72 19.05
C GLN A 404 9.06 -20.74 19.85
N LYS A 405 7.82 -20.39 20.17
CA LYS A 405 6.90 -21.28 20.90
C LYS A 405 6.65 -22.61 20.18
N ILE A 406 6.58 -22.59 18.84
CA ILE A 406 6.39 -23.80 18.04
C ILE A 406 7.60 -24.73 18.22
N VAL A 407 8.82 -24.20 18.17
CA VAL A 407 10.06 -24.98 18.34
C VAL A 407 10.19 -25.50 19.79
N GLU A 408 9.82 -24.69 20.79
CA GLU A 408 9.76 -25.11 22.20
C GLU A 408 8.75 -26.26 22.40
N ASP A 409 7.53 -26.12 21.88
CA ASP A 409 6.49 -27.15 21.96
C ASP A 409 6.94 -28.47 21.32
N LEU A 410 7.75 -28.41 20.24
CA LEU A 410 8.31 -29.57 19.57
C LEU A 410 9.30 -30.37 20.43
N GLN A 411 9.82 -29.84 21.54
CA GLN A 411 10.63 -30.62 22.50
C GLN A 411 9.82 -31.78 23.09
N SER A 412 8.51 -31.58 23.24
CA SER A 412 7.58 -32.59 23.75
C SER A 412 7.04 -33.53 22.66
N ASP A 413 7.27 -33.21 21.38
CA ASP A 413 6.79 -34.02 20.25
C ASP A 413 7.48 -35.38 20.22
N SER A 414 6.69 -36.45 20.13
CA SER A 414 7.19 -37.83 20.20
C SER A 414 8.19 -38.19 19.09
N VAL A 415 8.07 -37.58 17.90
CA VAL A 415 8.95 -37.84 16.75
C VAL A 415 10.27 -37.09 16.93
N VAL A 416 10.20 -35.81 17.29
CA VAL A 416 11.40 -34.98 17.56
C VAL A 416 12.18 -35.55 18.75
N ARG A 417 11.51 -35.87 19.86
CA ARG A 417 12.13 -36.49 21.03
C ARG A 417 12.83 -37.81 20.70
N ARG A 418 12.24 -38.63 19.81
CA ARG A 418 12.86 -39.87 19.34
C ARG A 418 14.10 -39.58 18.51
N ALA A 419 14.05 -38.61 17.61
CA ALA A 419 15.21 -38.21 16.79
C ALA A 419 16.36 -37.67 17.67
N CYS A 420 16.04 -36.91 18.72
CA CYS A 420 16.99 -36.39 19.72
C CYS A 420 17.49 -37.43 20.74
N GLY A 421 17.20 -38.73 20.56
CA GLY A 421 17.73 -39.77 21.45
C GLY A 421 19.26 -39.90 21.42
N ASN A 422 19.91 -39.42 20.36
CA ASN A 422 21.36 -39.34 20.24
C ASN A 422 21.89 -37.99 20.76
N GLU A 423 22.95 -38.02 21.57
CA GLU A 423 23.55 -36.81 22.17
C GLU A 423 23.91 -35.73 21.15
N HIS A 424 24.48 -36.11 20.00
CA HIS A 424 24.92 -35.17 18.99
C HIS A 424 23.76 -34.57 18.19
N VAL A 425 22.70 -35.34 17.94
CA VAL A 425 21.46 -34.83 17.34
C VAL A 425 20.75 -33.90 18.32
N ASN A 426 20.68 -34.27 19.61
CA ASN A 426 20.09 -33.44 20.65
C ASN A 426 20.82 -32.10 20.79
N ARG A 427 22.15 -32.09 20.71
CA ARG A 427 22.93 -30.84 20.73
C ARG A 427 22.49 -29.89 19.61
N ARG A 428 22.28 -30.40 18.40
CA ARG A 428 21.77 -29.58 17.27
C ARG A 428 20.36 -29.04 17.51
N PHE A 429 19.53 -29.77 18.25
CA PHE A 429 18.21 -29.26 18.65
C PHE A 429 18.33 -28.15 19.70
N GLN A 430 19.28 -28.25 20.64
CA GLN A 430 19.59 -27.14 21.56
C GLN A 430 20.11 -25.92 20.80
N ASP A 431 21.00 -26.10 19.82
CA ASP A 431 21.47 -25.00 18.96
C ASP A 431 20.29 -24.29 18.27
N LEU A 432 19.26 -25.02 17.83
CA LEU A 432 18.03 -24.43 17.27
C LEU A 432 17.23 -23.63 18.29
N LEU A 433 17.10 -24.14 19.53
CA LEU A 433 16.42 -23.43 20.61
C LEU A 433 17.15 -22.11 20.91
N ASP A 434 18.49 -22.13 20.92
CA ASP A 434 19.31 -20.93 21.10
C ASP A 434 19.10 -19.93 19.95
N ILE A 435 19.04 -20.41 18.70
CA ILE A 435 18.79 -19.58 17.51
C ILE A 435 17.44 -18.84 17.60
N VAL A 436 16.38 -19.50 18.08
CA VAL A 436 15.04 -18.90 18.15
C VAL A 436 14.80 -18.11 19.44
N SER A 437 15.64 -18.28 20.45
CA SER A 437 15.53 -17.59 21.75
C SER A 437 16.44 -16.36 21.89
N SER A 438 17.49 -16.26 21.06
CA SER A 438 18.38 -15.09 20.96
C SER A 438 17.71 -13.95 20.21
#